data_AF-A0AAD7ZER9-F1
#
_entry.id   AF-A0AAD7ZER9-F1
#
_cell.length_a   1.000
_cell.length_b   1.000
_cell.length_c   1.000
_cell.angle_alpha   90.00
_cell.angle_beta   90.00
_cell.angle_gamma   90.00
#
_symmetry.space_group_name_H-M   'P 1'
#
loop_
_entity.id
_entity.type
_entity.pdbx_description
1 polymer ?
#
loop_
_entity_poly.entity_id
_entity_poly.type
_entity_poly.pdbx_seq_one_letter_code
_entity_poly.pdbx_strand_id
1 'polypeptide(L)'
;MENILNEKIFLESTNGVIEGILISLDSQNKSFTLNKIIHYPSGKTQDEPQCYKENDIKWILKYKNNNMEICQEDVENGRKNTDTFYSPEIVRNIVHIQNEEFTADEYDILINMAQNSIYIDSVNSNFYNAIKALESEIEIGIDAKGIGFENNIKILNISMSNCVYHFDVLKLGLQGFSQGLQSILEGNVIKVIHDCRHISYWLNKLYLVNLKNVFDTAVGELIITKNVGGEFPRARVTGIRSLPVCLKIFLGIPPQLVWFGIHNKSIWAEYPLSHSLKFSAARDAVFLLPLKNRLLGTMLSPLYQGIDNFLNLVRNSTEDEAIEHIGTDYLVPTKMEDLEIYKLTKNFAF
;
A
#
# COMPACT_ATOMS: atom_id res chain seq x y z
N MET A 1 8.98 9.48 -25.33
CA MET A 1 9.82 8.41 -24.73
C MET A 1 11.12 8.92 -24.12
N GLU A 2 11.61 10.12 -24.46
CA GLU A 2 12.79 10.75 -23.81
C GLU A 2 12.55 11.23 -22.37
N ASN A 3 11.29 11.33 -21.94
CA ASN A 3 10.89 12.00 -20.69
C ASN A 3 11.02 11.16 -19.39
N ILE A 4 11.71 10.01 -19.45
CA ILE A 4 11.89 9.07 -18.32
C ILE A 4 13.38 8.81 -18.06
N LEU A 5 14.27 9.36 -18.90
CA LEU A 5 15.71 9.23 -18.71
C LEU A 5 16.13 10.07 -17.49
N ASN A 6 17.05 9.51 -16.70
CA ASN A 6 17.51 9.99 -15.40
C ASN A 6 16.50 9.90 -14.25
N GLU A 7 15.38 9.19 -14.43
CA GLU A 7 14.50 8.86 -13.31
C GLU A 7 15.02 7.64 -12.54
N LYS A 8 14.91 7.69 -11.21
CA LYS A 8 15.08 6.50 -10.37
C LYS A 8 13.90 5.57 -10.62
N ILE A 9 14.13 4.27 -10.69
CA ILE A 9 13.09 3.26 -10.83
C ILE A 9 13.39 2.08 -9.91
N PHE A 10 12.35 1.36 -9.52
CA PHE A 10 12.48 0.05 -8.89
C PHE A 10 12.07 -1.03 -9.87
N LEU A 11 12.76 -2.16 -9.87
CA LEU A 11 12.56 -3.28 -10.78
C LEU A 11 12.51 -4.58 -10.01
N GLU A 12 11.52 -5.44 -10.24
CA GLU A 12 11.58 -6.84 -9.81
C GLU A 12 12.15 -7.67 -10.98
N SER A 13 13.29 -8.33 -10.77
CA SER A 13 13.89 -9.26 -11.73
C SER A 13 13.78 -10.71 -11.25
N THR A 14 14.22 -11.67 -12.07
CA THR A 14 14.41 -13.07 -11.64
C THR A 14 15.38 -13.21 -10.47
N ASN A 15 16.34 -12.30 -10.33
CA ASN A 15 17.42 -12.34 -9.34
C ASN A 15 17.16 -11.47 -8.09
N GLY A 16 15.99 -10.81 -8.01
CA GLY A 16 15.63 -9.94 -6.89
C GLY A 16 15.21 -8.55 -7.34
N VAL A 17 15.05 -7.66 -6.36
CA VAL A 17 14.60 -6.28 -6.62
C VAL A 17 15.80 -5.36 -6.76
N ILE A 18 15.73 -4.47 -7.74
CA ILE A 18 16.79 -3.53 -8.08
C ILE A 18 16.21 -2.12 -8.02
N GLU A 19 16.91 -1.23 -7.35
CA GLU A 19 16.73 0.22 -7.49
C GLU A 19 17.85 0.75 -8.39
N GLY A 20 17.55 1.71 -9.26
CA GLY A 20 18.58 2.36 -10.07
C GLY A 20 18.03 3.52 -10.90
N ILE A 21 18.93 4.34 -11.43
CA ILE A 21 18.61 5.46 -12.30
C ILE A 21 18.63 4.99 -13.76
N LEU A 22 17.51 5.14 -14.47
CA LEU A 22 17.39 4.78 -15.87
C LEU A 22 18.18 5.74 -16.75
N ILE A 23 19.25 5.28 -17.38
CA ILE A 23 20.11 6.14 -18.21
C ILE A 23 20.02 5.88 -19.70
N SER A 24 19.52 4.71 -20.14
CA SER A 24 19.27 4.46 -21.56
C SER A 24 18.18 3.41 -21.79
N LEU A 25 17.53 3.51 -22.94
CA LEU A 25 16.51 2.59 -23.44
C LEU A 25 16.89 2.18 -24.87
N ASP A 26 17.04 0.88 -25.12
CA ASP A 26 17.30 0.34 -26.45
C ASP A 26 16.08 -0.43 -26.93
N SER A 27 15.29 0.25 -27.76
CA SER A 27 14.05 -0.30 -28.31
C SER A 27 14.27 -1.37 -29.38
N GLN A 28 15.49 -1.55 -29.88
CA GLN A 28 15.78 -2.59 -30.89
C GLN A 28 16.19 -3.88 -30.19
N ASN A 29 17.00 -3.77 -29.14
CA ASN A 29 17.54 -4.92 -28.41
C ASN A 29 16.73 -5.33 -27.18
N LYS A 30 15.58 -4.69 -26.93
CA LYS A 30 14.71 -5.00 -25.78
C LYS A 30 15.45 -4.92 -24.46
N SER A 31 16.19 -3.81 -24.29
CA SER A 31 17.04 -3.62 -23.13
C SER A 31 17.03 -2.18 -22.64
N PHE A 32 17.49 -2.01 -21.40
CA PHE A 32 17.65 -0.71 -20.77
C PHE A 32 18.86 -0.74 -19.83
N THR A 33 19.43 0.43 -19.58
CA THR A 33 20.62 0.55 -18.72
C THR A 33 20.30 1.35 -17.48
N LEU A 34 20.66 0.82 -16.32
CA LEU A 34 20.60 1.53 -15.06
C LEU A 34 21.99 1.94 -14.58
N ASN A 35 22.02 3.00 -13.78
CA ASN A 35 23.17 3.45 -13.01
C ASN A 35 22.81 3.62 -11.53
N LYS A 36 23.79 3.73 -10.62
CA LYS A 36 23.59 3.83 -9.16
C LYS A 36 22.66 2.75 -8.63
N ILE A 37 23.02 1.51 -8.95
CA ILE A 37 22.18 0.33 -8.74
C ILE A 37 22.26 -0.10 -7.26
N ILE A 38 21.12 -0.46 -6.67
CA ILE A 38 21.04 -1.06 -5.35
C ILE A 38 20.25 -2.37 -5.43
N HIS A 39 20.83 -3.47 -4.93
CA HIS A 39 20.21 -4.79 -4.95
C HIS A 39 19.52 -5.12 -3.62
N TYR A 40 18.21 -5.33 -3.64
CA TYR A 40 17.41 -5.75 -2.49
C TYR A 40 17.22 -7.27 -2.44
N PRO A 41 17.20 -7.87 -1.23
CA PRO A 41 17.28 -7.21 0.09
C PRO A 41 18.71 -6.92 0.57
N SER A 42 19.74 -7.24 -0.23
CA SER A 42 21.14 -7.20 0.21
C SER A 42 21.69 -5.81 0.53
N GLY A 43 21.09 -4.75 -0.03
CA GLY A 43 21.58 -3.37 0.06
C GLY A 43 22.89 -3.11 -0.69
N LYS A 44 23.41 -4.09 -1.46
CA LYS A 44 24.66 -3.91 -2.21
C LYS A 44 24.47 -2.87 -3.30
N THR A 45 25.37 -1.89 -3.31
CA THR A 45 25.41 -0.82 -4.31
C THR A 45 26.39 -1.15 -5.43
N GLN A 46 26.07 -0.70 -6.64
CA GLN A 46 26.92 -0.79 -7.82
C GLN A 46 26.82 0.51 -8.62
N ASP A 47 27.94 1.20 -8.77
CA ASP A 47 28.02 2.48 -9.48
C ASP A 47 28.29 2.32 -10.97
N GLU A 48 28.68 1.12 -11.42
CA GLU A 48 28.89 0.84 -12.83
C GLU A 48 27.54 0.60 -13.53
N PRO A 49 27.29 1.24 -14.69
CA PRO A 49 26.07 1.04 -15.44
C PRO A 49 25.89 -0.42 -15.85
N GLN A 50 24.68 -0.94 -15.65
CA GLN A 50 24.33 -2.31 -16.01
C GLN A 50 23.15 -2.34 -16.98
N CYS A 51 23.32 -3.12 -18.05
CA CYS A 51 22.28 -3.37 -19.03
C CYS A 51 21.42 -4.56 -18.59
N TYR A 52 20.11 -4.37 -18.62
CA TYR A 52 19.11 -5.37 -18.31
C TYR A 52 18.29 -5.67 -19.56
N LYS A 53 18.02 -6.95 -19.79
CA LYS A 53 17.09 -7.38 -20.84
C LYS A 53 15.68 -7.38 -20.28
N GLU A 54 14.73 -6.96 -21.10
CA GLU A 54 13.33 -6.89 -20.71
C GLU A 54 12.78 -8.25 -20.24
N ASN A 55 13.19 -9.34 -20.88
CA ASN A 55 12.74 -10.69 -20.53
C ASN A 55 13.09 -11.12 -19.09
N ASP A 56 14.03 -10.43 -18.45
CA ASP A 56 14.46 -10.72 -17.08
C ASP A 56 13.67 -9.92 -16.03
N ILE A 57 12.78 -9.01 -16.47
CA ILE A 57 12.04 -8.08 -15.63
C ILE A 57 10.58 -8.51 -15.48
N LYS A 58 10.12 -8.50 -14.24
CA LYS A 58 8.76 -8.89 -13.83
C LYS A 58 7.88 -7.69 -13.49
N TRP A 59 8.47 -6.60 -13.00
CA TRP A 59 7.71 -5.43 -12.50
C TRP A 59 8.56 -4.16 -12.41
N ILE A 60 7.95 -2.96 -12.50
CA ILE A 60 8.60 -1.65 -12.36
C ILE A 60 7.78 -0.66 -11.49
N LEU A 61 8.41 0.08 -10.58
CA LEU A 61 7.85 1.30 -9.92
C LEU A 61 8.45 2.57 -10.53
N LYS A 62 7.65 3.63 -10.70
CA LYS A 62 8.12 4.93 -11.21
C LYS A 62 7.70 6.12 -10.33
N TYR A 63 8.38 7.23 -10.54
CA TYR A 63 8.09 8.54 -9.94
C TYR A 63 6.92 9.22 -10.66
N LYS A 64 6.22 10.14 -9.98
CA LYS A 64 5.08 10.83 -10.60
C LYS A 64 5.62 11.93 -11.53
N ASN A 65 5.27 11.88 -12.81
CA ASN A 65 5.68 12.91 -13.76
C ASN A 65 4.75 14.14 -13.62
N ASN A 66 5.29 15.30 -13.25
CA ASN A 66 4.48 16.49 -12.88
C ASN A 66 3.85 17.25 -14.06
N ASN A 67 4.00 16.80 -15.32
CA ASN A 67 3.43 17.48 -16.49
C ASN A 67 2.94 16.49 -17.54
N MET A 68 1.63 16.32 -17.73
CA MET A 68 1.04 15.91 -19.02
C MET A 68 -0.45 16.29 -19.09
N GLU A 69 -0.77 17.21 -20.01
CA GLU A 69 -2.11 17.42 -20.56
C GLU A 69 -2.49 16.22 -21.46
N ILE A 70 -3.78 15.86 -21.45
CA ILE A 70 -4.34 14.66 -22.09
C ILE A 70 -4.70 14.97 -23.56
N CYS A 71 -4.23 14.16 -24.51
CA CYS A 71 -4.83 14.02 -25.84
C CYS A 71 -5.29 12.57 -26.04
N GLN A 72 -6.59 12.38 -26.29
CA GLN A 72 -7.22 11.09 -26.61
C GLN A 72 -7.03 10.76 -28.09
N GLU A 73 -6.74 9.50 -28.43
CA GLU A 73 -7.12 8.90 -29.72
C GLU A 73 -7.56 7.45 -29.52
N ASP A 74 -8.64 7.10 -30.23
CA ASP A 74 -9.41 5.85 -30.22
C ASP A 74 -8.67 4.69 -30.90
N VAL A 75 -8.85 3.45 -30.40
CA VAL A 75 -8.76 2.24 -31.24
C VAL A 75 -9.75 1.16 -30.81
N GLU A 76 -10.68 0.85 -31.72
CA GLU A 76 -11.59 -0.31 -31.70
C GLU A 76 -10.92 -1.63 -32.16
N ASN A 77 -11.53 -2.72 -31.71
CA ASN A 77 -11.64 -4.07 -32.30
C ASN A 77 -10.53 -5.14 -32.14
N GLY A 78 -10.91 -6.26 -31.48
CA GLY A 78 -10.79 -7.59 -32.11
C GLY A 78 -10.09 -8.76 -31.38
N ARG A 79 -10.89 -9.54 -30.61
CA ARG A 79 -10.83 -11.01 -30.34
C ARG A 79 -9.71 -11.67 -29.50
N LYS A 80 -10.21 -12.61 -28.68
CA LYS A 80 -9.58 -13.47 -27.66
C LYS A 80 -8.65 -14.55 -28.24
N ASN A 81 -7.53 -14.81 -27.54
CA ASN A 81 -7.01 -16.17 -27.39
C ASN A 81 -6.27 -16.34 -26.05
N THR A 82 -6.45 -17.51 -25.45
CA THR A 82 -5.95 -17.93 -24.12
C THR A 82 -4.53 -18.48 -24.21
N ASP A 83 -3.78 -18.30 -23.11
CA ASP A 83 -2.44 -18.81 -22.79
C ASP A 83 -1.25 -18.20 -23.55
N THR A 84 -0.54 -17.27 -22.90
CA THR A 84 0.93 -17.27 -22.66
C THR A 84 1.40 -15.93 -22.08
N PHE A 85 2.22 -16.00 -21.03
CA PHE A 85 2.95 -14.87 -20.46
C PHE A 85 4.00 -14.34 -21.43
N TYR A 86 3.83 -13.13 -21.95
CA TYR A 86 4.89 -12.35 -22.60
C TYR A 86 4.59 -10.85 -22.50
N SER A 87 5.47 -10.06 -21.87
CA SER A 87 5.82 -8.74 -22.41
C SER A 87 7.15 -8.97 -23.12
N PRO A 88 7.26 -8.63 -24.43
CA PRO A 88 8.06 -7.44 -24.66
C PRO A 88 7.80 -6.57 -25.91
N GLU A 89 7.42 -5.30 -25.71
CA GLU A 89 7.83 -4.12 -26.51
C GLU A 89 8.32 -2.97 -25.59
N ILE A 90 9.20 -3.39 -24.68
CA ILE A 90 10.35 -2.72 -24.08
C ILE A 90 10.07 -1.88 -22.88
N VAL A 91 9.52 -0.71 -23.07
CA VAL A 91 9.03 0.12 -21.97
C VAL A 91 7.71 0.77 -22.38
N ARG A 92 7.11 0.36 -23.51
CA ARG A 92 5.98 1.08 -24.11
C ARG A 92 4.66 0.89 -23.37
N ASN A 93 4.54 -0.23 -22.68
CA ASN A 93 3.44 -0.57 -21.77
C ASN A 93 3.72 -0.20 -20.31
N ILE A 94 4.88 0.38 -20.00
CA ILE A 94 5.37 0.46 -18.61
C ILE A 94 4.68 1.57 -17.79
N VAL A 95 3.85 2.43 -18.39
CA VAL A 95 3.11 3.51 -17.69
C VAL A 95 1.81 3.88 -18.43
N HIS A 96 0.92 2.96 -18.79
CA HIS A 96 -0.41 3.42 -19.24
C HIS A 96 -1.24 3.87 -18.03
N ILE A 97 -1.19 5.20 -17.83
CA ILE A 97 -1.89 6.01 -16.84
C ILE A 97 -3.40 5.87 -17.03
N GLN A 98 -4.07 5.28 -16.03
CA GLN A 98 -5.20 5.87 -15.30
C GLN A 98 -5.71 4.85 -14.25
N ASN A 99 -5.19 4.98 -13.01
CA ASN A 99 -5.88 4.72 -11.73
C ASN A 99 -4.90 4.93 -10.55
N GLU A 100 -4.53 6.19 -10.27
CA GLU A 100 -3.80 6.63 -9.07
C GLU A 100 -2.72 5.67 -8.53
N GLU A 101 -1.83 5.09 -9.35
CA GLU A 101 -0.87 4.09 -8.85
C GLU A 101 0.09 4.68 -7.79
N PHE A 102 0.47 3.86 -6.80
CA PHE A 102 1.45 4.25 -5.79
C PHE A 102 2.81 4.45 -6.47
N THR A 103 3.49 5.54 -6.13
CA THR A 103 4.67 6.02 -6.86
C THR A 103 5.95 5.81 -6.04
N ALA A 104 7.08 5.86 -6.72
CA ALA A 104 8.39 5.78 -6.07
C ALA A 104 8.71 7.04 -5.24
N ASP A 105 8.14 8.21 -5.58
CA ASP A 105 8.16 9.41 -4.72
C ASP A 105 7.47 9.13 -3.40
N GLU A 106 6.26 8.59 -3.46
CA GLU A 106 5.48 8.24 -2.27
C GLU A 106 6.20 7.17 -1.44
N TYR A 107 6.82 6.19 -2.10
CA TYR A 107 7.68 5.21 -1.42
C TYR A 107 8.82 5.90 -0.65
N ASP A 108 9.62 6.72 -1.33
CA ASP A 108 10.78 7.39 -0.72
C ASP A 108 10.36 8.32 0.42
N ILE A 109 9.24 9.04 0.29
CA ILE A 109 8.66 9.88 1.35
C ILE A 109 8.36 9.02 2.60
N LEU A 110 7.67 7.90 2.42
CA LEU A 110 7.31 7.02 3.55
C LEU A 110 8.54 6.36 4.17
N ILE A 111 9.53 5.95 3.37
CA ILE A 111 10.79 5.42 3.89
C ILE A 111 11.55 6.49 4.67
N ASN A 112 11.64 7.71 4.16
CA ASN A 112 12.27 8.82 4.85
C ASN A 112 11.55 9.16 6.17
N MET A 113 10.21 9.11 6.19
CA MET A 113 9.43 9.24 7.43
C MET A 113 9.75 8.13 8.44
N ALA A 114 9.88 6.89 7.98
CA ALA A 114 10.25 5.77 8.85
C ALA A 114 11.69 5.86 9.38
N GLN A 115 12.62 6.42 8.60
CA GLN A 115 14.00 6.66 9.03
C GLN A 115 14.11 7.78 10.06
N ASN A 116 13.31 8.84 9.91
CA ASN A 116 13.30 10.02 10.78
C ASN A 116 12.23 9.95 11.88
N SER A 117 11.92 8.73 12.31
CA SER A 117 10.92 8.48 13.33
C SER A 117 11.33 9.04 14.70
N ILE A 118 10.35 9.53 15.45
CA ILE A 118 10.55 10.19 16.73
C ILE A 118 10.39 9.16 17.85
N TYR A 119 11.46 8.91 18.60
CA TYR A 119 11.47 7.95 19.69
C TYR A 119 11.01 8.59 21.01
N ILE A 120 10.03 7.95 21.66
CA ILE A 120 9.37 8.40 22.88
C ILE A 120 9.48 7.30 23.91
N ASP A 121 10.28 7.54 24.95
CA ASP A 121 10.64 6.52 25.93
C ASP A 121 10.42 6.95 27.37
N SER A 122 9.86 8.14 27.56
CA SER A 122 9.54 8.72 28.84
C SER A 122 8.35 9.67 28.71
N VAL A 123 7.55 9.79 29.76
CA VAL A 123 6.41 10.72 29.81
C VAL A 123 6.93 12.13 30.09
N ASN A 124 7.29 12.84 29.02
CA ASN A 124 7.86 14.18 29.03
C ASN A 124 7.13 15.11 28.02
N SER A 125 7.67 16.30 27.76
CA SER A 125 7.09 17.23 26.79
C SER A 125 6.94 16.64 25.38
N ASN A 126 7.89 15.82 24.92
CA ASN A 126 7.81 15.17 23.61
C ASN A 126 6.68 14.14 23.56
N PHE A 127 6.48 13.39 24.65
CA PHE A 127 5.33 12.50 24.78
C PHE A 127 4.02 13.28 24.66
N TYR A 128 3.82 14.33 25.45
CA TYR A 128 2.57 15.12 25.41
C TYR A 128 2.35 15.82 24.06
N ASN A 129 3.41 16.32 23.43
CA ASN A 129 3.34 16.90 22.09
C ASN A 129 2.88 15.86 21.06
N ALA A 130 3.40 14.62 21.14
CA ALA A 130 2.99 13.54 20.27
C ALA A 130 1.54 13.13 20.50
N ILE A 131 1.10 13.00 21.76
CA ILE A 131 -0.31 12.70 22.08
C ILE A 131 -1.22 13.76 21.48
N LYS A 132 -0.92 15.05 21.67
CA LYS A 132 -1.72 16.15 21.12
C LYS A 132 -1.76 16.13 19.59
N ALA A 133 -0.64 15.82 18.93
CA ALA A 133 -0.60 15.70 17.48
C ALA A 133 -1.50 14.54 17.00
N LEU A 134 -1.38 13.36 17.62
CA LEU A 134 -2.16 12.17 17.28
C LEU A 134 -3.67 12.35 17.53
N GLU A 135 -4.07 13.06 18.58
CA GLU A 135 -5.47 13.36 18.88
C GLU A 135 -6.13 14.26 17.83
N SER A 136 -5.34 15.08 17.11
CA SER A 136 -5.84 15.97 16.07
C SER A 136 -6.00 15.31 14.69
N GLU A 137 -5.49 14.08 14.53
CA GLU A 137 -5.61 13.34 13.29
C GLU A 137 -6.99 12.71 13.12
N ILE A 138 -7.42 12.58 11.87
CA ILE A 138 -8.62 11.80 11.53
C ILE A 138 -8.31 10.29 11.60
N GLU A 139 -7.10 9.92 11.20
CA GLU A 139 -6.63 8.54 11.11
C GLU A 139 -5.13 8.44 11.36
N ILE A 140 -4.73 7.30 11.92
CA ILE A 140 -3.34 6.96 12.23
C ILE A 140 -3.06 5.51 11.88
N GLY A 141 -1.87 5.21 11.36
CA GLY A 141 -1.43 3.83 11.17
C GLY A 141 -0.79 3.29 12.45
N ILE A 142 -1.09 2.05 12.83
CA ILE A 142 -0.52 1.43 14.02
C ILE A 142 0.05 0.05 13.70
N ASP A 143 1.33 -0.15 14.05
CA ASP A 143 1.99 -1.45 14.12
C ASP A 143 2.65 -1.62 15.49
N ALA A 144 2.60 -2.83 16.04
CA ALA A 144 3.23 -3.15 17.31
C ALA A 144 4.14 -4.37 17.20
N LYS A 145 5.34 -4.28 17.80
CA LYS A 145 6.34 -5.36 17.78
C LYS A 145 6.67 -5.87 19.18
N GLY A 146 7.20 -7.09 19.23
CA GLY A 146 7.46 -7.80 20.48
C GLY A 146 6.19 -8.29 21.19
N ILE A 147 5.05 -8.32 20.50
CA ILE A 147 3.76 -8.73 21.05
C ILE A 147 3.81 -10.18 21.55
N GLY A 148 3.48 -10.38 22.82
CA GLY A 148 3.36 -11.69 23.45
C GLY A 148 4.69 -12.34 23.83
N PHE A 149 5.82 -11.71 23.54
CA PHE A 149 7.09 -12.09 24.18
C PHE A 149 7.08 -11.58 25.61
N GLU A 150 7.35 -12.49 26.55
CA GLU A 150 7.37 -12.18 27.99
C GLU A 150 6.08 -11.49 28.46
N ASN A 151 4.94 -11.80 27.83
CA ASN A 151 3.64 -11.16 28.07
C ASN A 151 3.70 -9.63 27.96
N ASN A 152 4.33 -9.10 26.91
CA ASN A 152 4.48 -7.66 26.73
C ASN A 152 4.15 -7.17 25.31
N ILE A 153 4.01 -5.85 25.15
CA ILE A 153 4.16 -5.13 23.89
C ILE A 153 5.42 -4.31 24.05
N LYS A 154 6.41 -4.46 23.17
CA LYS A 154 7.69 -3.75 23.37
C LYS A 154 7.68 -2.34 22.84
N ILE A 155 7.17 -2.19 21.63
CA ILE A 155 7.16 -0.93 20.91
C ILE A 155 5.84 -0.80 20.15
N LEU A 156 5.28 0.40 20.21
CA LEU A 156 4.10 0.81 19.46
C LEU A 156 4.53 1.89 18.47
N ASN A 157 4.41 1.59 17.18
CA ASN A 157 4.71 2.50 16.09
C ASN A 157 3.40 3.12 15.63
N ILE A 158 3.30 4.44 15.71
CA ILE A 158 2.12 5.18 15.28
C ILE A 158 2.52 6.14 14.18
N SER A 159 2.05 5.89 12.96
CA SER A 159 2.28 6.73 11.79
C SER A 159 1.13 7.71 11.58
N MET A 160 1.53 8.92 11.21
CA MET A 160 0.68 9.98 10.68
C MET A 160 1.01 10.16 9.20
N SER A 161 0.33 11.09 8.53
CA SER A 161 0.62 11.43 7.12
C SER A 161 2.03 11.98 6.89
N ASN A 162 2.69 12.53 7.92
CA ASN A 162 3.97 13.24 7.81
C ASN A 162 5.05 12.83 8.83
N CYS A 163 4.72 12.04 9.85
CA CYS A 163 5.70 11.57 10.83
C CYS A 163 5.35 10.19 11.41
N VAL A 164 6.31 9.57 12.11
CA VAL A 164 6.10 8.32 12.85
C VAL A 164 6.63 8.48 14.27
N TYR A 165 5.84 8.08 15.25
CA TYR A 165 6.24 7.99 16.64
C TYR A 165 6.52 6.55 17.05
N HIS A 166 7.64 6.34 17.72
CA HIS A 166 8.01 5.09 18.37
C HIS A 166 7.81 5.21 19.88
N PHE A 167 6.72 4.68 20.40
CA PHE A 167 6.50 4.61 21.83
C PHE A 167 7.16 3.35 22.38
N ASP A 168 8.20 3.51 23.20
CA ASP A 168 8.81 2.40 23.95
C ASP A 168 7.90 2.02 25.11
N VAL A 169 7.07 1.02 24.87
CA VAL A 169 6.04 0.59 25.82
C VAL A 169 6.67 -0.02 27.08
N LEU A 170 7.86 -0.62 26.98
CA LEU A 170 8.57 -1.16 28.15
C LEU A 170 8.99 -0.06 29.11
N LYS A 171 9.51 1.05 28.60
CA LYS A 171 9.92 2.19 29.45
C LYS A 171 8.74 3.05 29.89
N LEU A 172 7.77 3.28 29.02
CA LEU A 172 6.59 4.09 29.34
C LEU A 172 5.68 3.38 30.35
N GLY A 173 5.61 2.05 30.30
CA GLY A 173 4.78 1.23 31.16
C GLY A 173 3.30 1.63 31.14
N LEU A 174 2.59 1.32 32.23
CA LEU A 174 1.19 1.73 32.43
C LEU A 174 1.00 3.25 32.44
N GLN A 175 2.04 4.00 32.79
CA GLN A 175 1.99 5.46 32.84
C GLN A 175 1.78 6.05 31.44
N GLY A 176 2.48 5.54 30.41
CA GLY A 176 2.26 6.00 29.03
C GLY A 176 0.83 5.81 28.53
N PHE A 177 0.16 4.72 28.95
CA PHE A 177 -1.25 4.50 28.62
C PHE A 177 -2.18 5.45 29.34
N SER A 178 -2.09 5.49 30.68
CA SER A 178 -2.95 6.34 31.51
C SER A 178 -2.77 7.85 31.27
N GLN A 179 -1.61 8.28 30.76
CA GLN A 179 -1.31 9.69 30.49
C GLN A 179 -1.62 10.14 29.06
N GLY A 180 -2.06 9.25 28.16
CA GLY A 180 -2.44 9.69 26.81
C GLY A 180 -2.73 8.57 25.83
N LEU A 181 -1.89 7.53 25.73
CA LEU A 181 -2.06 6.52 24.66
C LEU A 181 -3.40 5.80 24.73
N GLN A 182 -3.96 5.58 25.93
CA GLN A 182 -5.29 4.99 26.08
C GLN A 182 -6.37 5.83 25.40
N SER A 183 -6.35 7.15 25.59
CA SER A 183 -7.35 8.06 25.01
C SER A 183 -7.36 8.03 23.48
N ILE A 184 -6.19 7.90 22.85
CA ILE A 184 -6.06 7.76 21.39
C ILE A 184 -6.60 6.39 20.93
N LEU A 185 -6.16 5.32 21.58
CA LEU A 185 -6.50 3.94 21.20
C LEU A 185 -8.00 3.62 21.41
N GLU A 186 -8.62 4.21 22.42
CA GLU A 186 -10.06 4.06 22.72
C GLU A 186 -10.93 5.17 22.08
N GLY A 187 -10.31 6.23 21.57
CA GLY A 187 -10.99 7.43 21.07
C GLY A 187 -11.49 7.35 19.62
N ASN A 188 -11.82 8.52 19.08
CA ASN A 188 -12.48 8.68 17.77
C ASN A 188 -11.53 8.69 16.56
N VAL A 189 -10.21 8.83 16.76
CA VAL A 189 -9.24 8.70 15.66
C VAL A 189 -9.38 7.30 15.07
N ILE A 190 -9.35 7.15 13.74
CA ILE A 190 -9.38 5.83 13.10
C ILE A 190 -8.01 5.18 13.25
N LYS A 191 -7.95 3.99 13.85
CA LYS A 191 -6.72 3.20 13.95
C LYS A 191 -6.63 2.25 12.77
N VAL A 192 -5.75 2.55 11.82
CA VAL A 192 -5.49 1.70 10.66
C VAL A 192 -4.46 0.66 11.06
N ILE A 193 -4.86 -0.61 11.07
CA ILE A 193 -4.03 -1.72 11.54
C ILE A 193 -4.10 -2.85 10.52
N HIS A 194 -3.06 -3.67 10.43
CA HIS A 194 -3.11 -4.92 9.70
C HIS A 194 -3.24 -6.09 10.68
N ASP A 195 -4.36 -6.81 10.64
CA ASP A 195 -4.68 -7.92 11.54
C ASP A 195 -4.65 -7.52 13.04
N CYS A 196 -5.70 -6.85 13.49
CA CYS A 196 -5.76 -6.24 14.81
C CYS A 196 -5.98 -7.23 15.97
N ARG A 197 -6.09 -8.55 15.70
CA ARG A 197 -6.51 -9.55 16.71
C ARG A 197 -5.54 -9.61 17.89
N HIS A 198 -4.23 -9.74 17.60
CA HIS A 198 -3.23 -9.86 18.65
C HIS A 198 -2.98 -8.54 19.39
N ILE A 199 -2.86 -7.42 18.68
CA ILE A 199 -2.67 -6.12 19.32
C ILE A 199 -3.85 -5.77 20.24
N SER A 200 -5.10 -6.02 19.80
CA SER A 200 -6.29 -5.81 20.62
C SER A 200 -6.26 -6.66 21.90
N TYR A 201 -5.97 -7.97 21.77
CA TYR A 201 -5.87 -8.87 22.93
C TYR A 201 -4.84 -8.40 23.95
N TRP A 202 -3.61 -8.10 23.51
CA TRP A 202 -2.53 -7.74 24.42
C TRP A 202 -2.68 -6.35 25.03
N LEU A 203 -3.23 -5.38 24.27
CA LEU A 203 -3.57 -4.05 24.81
C LEU A 203 -4.57 -4.16 25.95
N ASN A 204 -5.64 -4.93 25.76
CA ASN A 204 -6.64 -5.15 26.80
C ASN A 204 -6.04 -5.92 27.99
N LYS A 205 -5.35 -7.03 27.71
CA LYS A 205 -4.86 -7.94 28.75
C LYS A 205 -3.82 -7.30 29.68
N LEU A 206 -2.93 -6.46 29.13
CA LEU A 206 -1.79 -5.91 29.86
C LEU A 206 -2.01 -4.49 30.37
N TYR A 207 -2.79 -3.69 29.65
CA TYR A 207 -2.93 -2.26 29.92
C TYR A 207 -4.38 -1.80 30.07
N LEU A 208 -5.34 -2.73 30.03
CA LEU A 208 -6.79 -2.46 30.12
C LEU A 208 -7.31 -1.51 29.03
N VAL A 209 -6.60 -1.44 27.90
CA VAL A 209 -6.97 -0.60 26.75
C VAL A 209 -7.89 -1.39 25.82
N ASN A 210 -9.09 -0.87 25.59
CA ASN A 210 -10.07 -1.42 24.65
C ASN A 210 -9.97 -0.72 23.30
N LEU A 211 -9.16 -1.29 22.41
CA LEU A 211 -8.97 -0.76 21.07
C LEU A 211 -10.31 -0.60 20.33
N LYS A 212 -10.62 0.62 19.88
CA LYS A 212 -11.90 1.00 19.22
C LYS A 212 -11.64 1.68 17.88
N ASN A 213 -12.68 1.87 17.06
CA ASN A 213 -12.60 2.59 15.78
C ASN A 213 -11.42 2.15 14.89
N VAL A 214 -11.37 0.86 14.57
CA VAL A 214 -10.28 0.25 13.79
C VAL A 214 -10.69 0.09 12.34
N PHE A 215 -9.83 0.50 11.43
CA PHE A 215 -9.85 0.02 10.05
C PHE A 215 -8.80 -1.09 9.92
N ASP A 216 -9.25 -2.33 9.76
CA ASP A 216 -8.33 -3.47 9.59
C ASP A 216 -8.10 -3.75 8.10
N THR A 217 -6.87 -3.51 7.63
CA THR A 217 -6.48 -3.72 6.24
C THR A 217 -6.52 -5.18 5.81
N ALA A 218 -6.35 -6.13 6.73
CA ALA A 218 -6.51 -7.56 6.42
C ALA A 218 -7.99 -7.91 6.21
N VAL A 219 -8.89 -7.30 6.99
CA VAL A 219 -10.34 -7.47 6.78
C VAL A 219 -10.78 -6.80 5.46
N GLY A 220 -10.29 -5.60 5.17
CA GLY A 220 -10.57 -4.92 3.89
C GLY A 220 -10.16 -5.77 2.69
N GLU A 221 -8.99 -6.37 2.73
CA GLU A 221 -8.52 -7.31 1.71
C GLU A 221 -9.45 -8.52 1.57
N LEU A 222 -9.85 -9.16 2.67
CA LEU A 222 -10.75 -10.31 2.64
C LEU A 222 -12.13 -9.97 2.04
N ILE A 223 -12.64 -8.76 2.30
CA ILE A 223 -13.90 -8.28 1.73
C ILE A 223 -13.76 -8.12 0.21
N ILE A 224 -12.68 -7.50 -0.27
CA ILE A 224 -12.41 -7.39 -1.71
C ILE A 224 -12.32 -8.78 -2.33
N THR A 225 -11.54 -9.69 -1.73
CA THR A 225 -11.39 -11.06 -2.23
C THR A 225 -12.73 -11.79 -2.29
N LYS A 226 -13.58 -11.66 -1.27
CA LYS A 226 -14.94 -12.21 -1.29
C LYS A 226 -15.78 -11.62 -2.42
N ASN A 227 -15.75 -10.31 -2.60
CA ASN A 227 -16.59 -9.64 -3.58
C ASN A 227 -16.12 -9.97 -5.02
N VAL A 228 -14.82 -10.21 -5.23
CA VAL A 228 -14.27 -10.73 -6.51
C VAL A 228 -14.65 -12.20 -6.72
N GLY A 229 -14.42 -13.05 -5.72
CA GLY A 229 -14.51 -14.51 -5.85
C GLY A 229 -15.87 -15.12 -5.49
N GLY A 230 -16.82 -14.31 -5.03
CA GLY A 230 -18.13 -14.75 -4.52
C GLY A 230 -18.09 -15.40 -3.13
N GLU A 231 -16.93 -15.90 -2.68
CA GLU A 231 -16.75 -16.54 -1.38
C GLU A 231 -15.50 -16.05 -0.64
N PHE A 232 -15.51 -16.14 0.70
CA PHE A 232 -14.30 -15.92 1.47
C PHE A 232 -13.29 -17.06 1.19
N PRO A 233 -11.97 -16.77 1.25
CA PRO A 233 -10.96 -17.80 1.19
C PRO A 233 -11.21 -18.89 2.23
N ARG A 234 -11.08 -20.16 1.85
CA ARG A 234 -11.34 -21.28 2.77
C ARG A 234 -10.32 -21.22 3.90
N ALA A 235 -10.79 -20.96 5.12
CA ALA A 235 -9.96 -20.69 6.30
C ALA A 235 -8.90 -21.76 6.64
N ARG A 236 -9.03 -22.98 6.10
CA ARG A 236 -8.09 -24.10 6.29
C ARG A 236 -7.11 -24.33 5.13
N VAL A 237 -7.23 -23.58 4.05
CA VAL A 237 -6.44 -23.75 2.81
C VAL A 237 -5.65 -22.48 2.49
N THR A 238 -6.26 -21.32 2.70
CA THR A 238 -5.68 -20.00 2.38
C THR A 238 -5.73 -19.13 3.63
N GLY A 239 -4.57 -18.84 4.21
CA GLY A 239 -4.46 -17.94 5.36
C GLY A 239 -4.74 -16.49 5.00
N ILE A 240 -4.83 -15.63 6.03
CA ILE A 240 -4.87 -14.17 5.84
C ILE A 240 -3.57 -13.73 5.17
N ARG A 241 -3.67 -12.89 4.13
CA ARG A 241 -2.51 -12.33 3.45
C ARG A 241 -1.74 -11.42 4.40
N SER A 242 -0.42 -11.54 4.42
CA SER A 242 0.43 -10.68 5.25
C SER A 242 0.48 -9.26 4.68
N LEU A 243 0.87 -8.30 5.53
CA LEU A 243 1.03 -6.90 5.11
C LEU A 243 1.89 -6.76 3.85
N PRO A 244 3.11 -7.35 3.73
CA PRO A 244 3.90 -7.27 2.50
C PRO A 244 3.18 -7.80 1.25
N VAL A 245 2.37 -8.84 1.39
CA VAL A 245 1.57 -9.38 0.27
C VAL A 245 0.47 -8.39 -0.12
N CYS A 246 -0.21 -7.78 0.85
CA CYS A 246 -1.18 -6.72 0.58
C CYS A 246 -0.54 -5.49 -0.07
N LEU A 247 0.64 -5.06 0.38
CA LEU A 247 1.37 -3.95 -0.25
C LEU A 247 1.73 -4.26 -1.70
N LYS A 248 2.11 -5.50 -2.01
CA LYS A 248 2.32 -5.94 -3.40
C LYS A 248 1.04 -5.85 -4.23
N ILE A 249 -0.05 -6.43 -3.74
CA ILE A 249 -1.30 -6.54 -4.50
C ILE A 249 -1.95 -5.17 -4.72
N PHE A 250 -1.99 -4.33 -3.69
CA PHE A 250 -2.78 -3.10 -3.69
C PHE A 250 -1.94 -1.85 -4.00
N LEU A 251 -0.66 -1.83 -3.62
CA LEU A 251 0.22 -0.69 -3.88
C LEU A 251 1.32 -1.01 -4.92
N GLY A 252 1.36 -2.24 -5.45
CA GLY A 252 2.40 -2.66 -6.38
C GLY A 252 3.77 -2.88 -5.74
N ILE A 253 3.98 -2.56 -4.46
CA ILE A 253 5.30 -2.55 -3.84
C ILE A 253 5.84 -3.99 -3.70
N PRO A 254 6.99 -4.33 -4.31
CA PRO A 254 7.58 -5.65 -4.19
C PRO A 254 7.85 -5.98 -2.72
N PRO A 255 7.52 -7.19 -2.26
CA PRO A 255 7.74 -7.59 -0.89
C PRO A 255 9.17 -7.33 -0.45
N GLN A 256 10.18 -7.55 -1.29
CA GLN A 256 11.61 -7.37 -0.99
C GLN A 256 12.00 -5.93 -0.61
N LEU A 257 11.22 -4.92 -0.99
CA LEU A 257 11.41 -3.52 -0.55
C LEU A 257 10.88 -3.26 0.86
N VAL A 258 9.93 -4.08 1.32
CA VAL A 258 9.27 -3.94 2.62
C VAL A 258 9.62 -5.08 3.59
N TRP A 259 10.17 -6.17 3.06
CA TRP A 259 10.43 -7.45 3.71
C TRP A 259 11.93 -7.64 3.89
N PHE A 260 12.43 -7.42 5.10
CA PHE A 260 13.85 -7.59 5.45
C PHE A 260 14.12 -8.80 6.36
N GLY A 261 13.41 -9.91 6.12
CA GLY A 261 13.71 -11.19 6.77
C GLY A 261 13.36 -11.26 8.26
N ILE A 262 12.63 -10.27 8.78
CA ILE A 262 12.25 -10.16 10.19
C ILE A 262 10.98 -10.98 10.48
N HIS A 263 10.97 -12.26 10.09
CA HIS A 263 9.90 -13.20 10.49
C HIS A 263 10.21 -13.91 11.77
N ASN A 264 11.48 -13.97 12.15
CA ASN A 264 11.83 -14.57 13.41
C ASN A 264 11.35 -13.62 14.51
N LYS A 265 10.15 -13.92 15.02
CA LYS A 265 9.54 -13.28 16.17
C LYS A 265 10.56 -13.09 17.31
N SER A 266 11.54 -14.00 17.46
CA SER A 266 12.59 -13.90 18.48
C SER A 266 13.53 -12.72 18.31
N ILE A 267 13.68 -12.10 17.13
CA ILE A 267 14.57 -10.93 17.00
C ILE A 267 13.95 -9.70 17.68
N TRP A 268 12.63 -9.68 17.79
CA TRP A 268 11.94 -8.70 18.63
C TRP A 268 12.07 -9.02 20.12
N ALA A 269 12.67 -10.16 20.51
CA ALA A 269 13.04 -10.44 21.90
C ALA A 269 14.30 -9.66 22.33
N GLU A 270 15.08 -9.09 21.40
CA GLU A 270 16.19 -8.20 21.74
C GLU A 270 15.70 -6.93 22.47
N TYR A 271 16.50 -6.47 23.43
CA TYR A 271 16.27 -5.21 24.12
C TYR A 271 17.60 -4.67 24.70
N PRO A 272 17.94 -3.38 24.52
CA PRO A 272 17.22 -2.37 23.74
C PRO A 272 17.14 -2.71 22.25
N LEU A 273 16.08 -2.27 21.56
CA LEU A 273 15.95 -2.49 20.12
C LEU A 273 17.02 -1.71 19.34
N SER A 274 17.68 -2.37 18.39
CA SER A 274 18.64 -1.73 17.47
C SER A 274 17.94 -0.70 16.57
N HIS A 275 18.70 0.25 16.01
CA HIS A 275 18.15 1.23 15.06
C HIS A 275 17.51 0.57 13.84
N SER A 276 18.11 -0.52 13.34
CA SER A 276 17.55 -1.29 12.22
C SER A 276 16.19 -1.91 12.56
N LEU A 277 16.04 -2.46 13.78
CA LEU A 277 14.76 -2.99 14.24
C LEU A 277 13.70 -1.90 14.40
N LYS A 278 14.07 -0.74 14.96
CA LYS A 278 13.14 0.41 15.08
C LYS A 278 12.69 0.90 13.70
N PHE A 279 13.64 1.10 12.77
CA PHE A 279 13.34 1.49 11.40
C PHE A 279 12.41 0.49 10.70
N SER A 280 12.69 -0.81 10.82
CA SER A 280 11.82 -1.84 10.24
C SER A 280 10.42 -1.84 10.84
N ALA A 281 10.28 -1.53 12.14
CA ALA A 281 8.99 -1.43 12.81
C ALA A 281 8.20 -0.19 12.37
N ALA A 282 8.86 0.97 12.21
CA ALA A 282 8.23 2.17 11.66
C ALA A 282 7.77 1.96 10.22
N ARG A 283 8.57 1.25 9.42
CA ARG A 283 8.25 1.01 8.02
C ARG A 283 6.93 0.26 7.84
N ASP A 284 6.61 -0.71 8.69
CA ASP A 284 5.33 -1.41 8.62
C ASP A 284 4.14 -0.47 8.91
N ALA A 285 4.32 0.53 9.78
CA ALA A 285 3.27 1.49 10.11
C ALA A 285 3.02 2.53 9.00
N VAL A 286 4.06 3.05 8.32
CA VAL A 286 3.90 4.15 7.33
C VAL A 286 3.07 3.75 6.12
N PHE A 287 3.07 2.47 5.74
CA PHE A 287 2.31 2.00 4.58
C PHE A 287 0.82 1.74 4.87
N LEU A 288 0.39 1.77 6.14
CA LEU A 288 -0.98 1.42 6.51
C LEU A 288 -2.01 2.43 5.98
N LEU A 289 -1.73 3.74 6.04
CA LEU A 289 -2.66 4.76 5.54
C LEU A 289 -2.82 4.69 4.01
N PRO A 290 -1.74 4.66 3.19
CA PRO A 290 -1.86 4.43 1.75
C PRO A 290 -2.58 3.12 1.41
N LEU A 291 -2.29 2.03 2.13
CA LEU A 291 -2.94 0.75 1.92
C LEU A 291 -4.45 0.84 2.21
N LYS A 292 -4.85 1.47 3.31
CA LYS A 292 -6.27 1.73 3.62
C LYS A 292 -6.94 2.48 2.46
N ASN A 293 -6.33 3.58 2.01
CA ASN A 293 -6.92 4.42 0.97
C ASN A 293 -7.13 3.64 -0.32
N ARG A 294 -6.15 2.81 -0.70
CA ARG A 294 -6.33 1.89 -1.83
C ARG A 294 -7.46 0.90 -1.59
N LEU A 295 -7.48 0.20 -0.46
CA LEU A 295 -8.49 -0.80 -0.16
C LEU A 295 -9.90 -0.19 -0.19
N LEU A 296 -10.09 0.99 0.40
CA LEU A 296 -11.34 1.73 0.35
C LEU A 296 -11.72 2.12 -1.07
N GLY A 297 -10.78 2.70 -1.83
CA GLY A 297 -10.99 3.07 -3.23
C GLY A 297 -11.38 1.85 -4.08
N THR A 298 -10.72 0.72 -3.87
CA THR A 298 -11.08 -0.55 -4.50
C THR A 298 -12.48 -0.97 -4.12
N MET A 299 -12.80 -1.09 -2.82
CA MET A 299 -14.13 -1.50 -2.34
C MET A 299 -15.27 -0.61 -2.87
N LEU A 300 -15.02 0.69 -3.02
CA LEU A 300 -16.00 1.67 -3.49
C LEU A 300 -16.01 1.85 -5.02
N SER A 301 -15.08 1.25 -5.76
CA SER A 301 -14.99 1.44 -7.22
C SER A 301 -16.29 1.12 -7.97
N PRO A 302 -17.03 0.03 -7.68
CA PRO A 302 -18.30 -0.25 -8.35
C PRO A 302 -19.36 0.81 -8.11
N LEU A 303 -19.38 1.41 -6.91
CA LEU A 303 -20.29 2.50 -6.60
C LEU A 303 -20.00 3.71 -7.48
N TYR A 304 -18.74 4.11 -7.60
CA TYR A 304 -18.36 5.25 -8.42
C TYR A 304 -18.59 5.00 -9.93
N GLN A 305 -18.29 3.80 -10.42
CA GLN A 305 -18.61 3.42 -11.81
C GLN A 305 -20.13 3.47 -12.07
N GLY A 306 -20.94 3.01 -11.11
CA GLY A 306 -22.40 3.12 -11.19
C GLY A 306 -22.88 4.58 -11.20
N ILE A 307 -22.30 5.43 -10.35
CA ILE A 307 -22.59 6.87 -10.33
C ILE A 307 -22.22 7.51 -11.67
N ASP A 308 -21.06 7.19 -12.24
CA ASP A 308 -20.64 7.70 -13.55
C ASP A 308 -21.58 7.25 -14.67
N ASN A 309 -22.05 6.01 -14.63
CA ASN A 309 -23.06 5.52 -15.57
C ASN A 309 -24.35 6.33 -15.47
N PHE A 310 -24.83 6.62 -14.25
CA PHE A 310 -26.03 7.43 -14.03
C PHE A 310 -25.83 8.88 -14.51
N LEU A 311 -24.71 9.51 -14.16
CA LEU A 311 -24.40 10.88 -14.57
C LEU A 311 -24.31 11.05 -16.08
N ASN A 312 -23.76 10.04 -16.77
CA ASN A 312 -23.55 10.09 -18.22
C ASN A 312 -24.77 9.66 -19.03
N LEU A 313 -25.70 8.89 -18.45
CA LEU A 313 -26.83 8.29 -19.18
C LEU A 313 -27.63 9.34 -19.95
N VAL A 314 -28.15 10.36 -19.27
CA VAL A 314 -28.96 11.40 -19.91
C VAL A 314 -28.10 12.55 -20.42
N ARG A 315 -27.04 12.92 -19.69
CA ARG A 315 -26.19 14.08 -20.00
C ARG A 315 -25.50 13.97 -21.37
N ASN A 316 -25.12 12.76 -21.76
CA ASN A 316 -24.36 12.52 -22.98
C ASN A 316 -25.22 11.93 -24.12
N SER A 317 -26.54 11.80 -23.92
CA SER A 317 -27.47 11.35 -24.94
C SER A 317 -27.82 12.45 -25.93
N THR A 318 -28.34 12.05 -27.09
CA THR A 318 -29.02 12.97 -28.00
C THR A 318 -30.32 13.50 -27.37
N GLU A 319 -30.88 14.59 -27.89
CA GLU A 319 -32.11 15.18 -27.36
C GLU A 319 -33.30 14.20 -27.41
N ASP A 320 -33.44 13.44 -28.51
CA ASP A 320 -34.49 12.42 -28.65
C ASP A 320 -34.34 11.29 -27.62
N GLU A 321 -33.12 10.76 -27.43
CA GLU A 321 -32.83 9.73 -26.41
C GLU A 321 -33.03 10.25 -24.97
N ALA A 322 -32.64 11.50 -24.70
CA ALA A 322 -32.85 12.12 -23.41
C ALA A 322 -34.35 12.28 -23.09
N ILE A 323 -35.19 12.54 -24.11
CA ILE A 323 -36.65 12.58 -23.97
C ILE A 323 -37.21 11.17 -23.71
N GLU A 324 -36.68 10.13 -24.34
CA GLU A 324 -37.08 8.73 -24.05
C GLU A 324 -36.79 8.32 -22.59
N HIS A 325 -35.76 8.92 -21.99
CA HIS A 325 -35.48 8.74 -20.56
C HIS A 325 -36.53 9.40 -19.66
N ILE A 326 -37.25 10.43 -20.13
CA ILE A 326 -38.33 11.07 -19.37
C ILE A 326 -39.47 10.07 -19.14
N GLY A 327 -39.69 9.71 -17.87
CA GLY A 327 -40.72 8.75 -17.48
C GLY A 327 -40.24 7.30 -17.43
N THR A 328 -38.95 7.03 -17.70
CA THR A 328 -38.32 5.72 -17.47
C THR A 328 -37.30 5.74 -16.33
N ASP A 329 -37.22 6.83 -15.55
CA ASP A 329 -36.28 7.03 -14.42
C ASP A 329 -36.35 5.95 -13.31
N TYR A 330 -37.44 5.19 -13.26
CA TYR A 330 -37.63 4.10 -12.31
C TYR A 330 -36.91 2.81 -12.75
N LEU A 331 -36.45 2.74 -14.00
CA LEU A 331 -35.71 1.60 -14.55
C LEU A 331 -34.22 1.71 -14.27
N VAL A 332 -33.57 0.57 -14.05
CA VAL A 332 -32.11 0.51 -13.91
C VAL A 332 -31.48 0.66 -15.30
N PRO A 333 -30.48 1.54 -15.47
CA PRO A 333 -29.79 1.68 -16.75
C PRO A 333 -29.10 0.38 -17.15
N THR A 334 -29.22 -0.04 -18.41
CA THR A 334 -28.63 -1.30 -18.91
C THR A 334 -27.13 -1.37 -18.70
N LYS A 335 -26.41 -0.24 -18.77
CA LYS A 335 -24.96 -0.16 -18.47
C LYS A 335 -24.58 -0.58 -17.05
N MET A 336 -25.55 -0.68 -16.12
CA MET A 336 -25.31 -1.21 -14.78
C MET A 336 -25.09 -2.72 -14.77
N GLU A 337 -25.58 -3.44 -15.78
CA GLU A 337 -25.39 -4.89 -15.91
C GLU A 337 -23.94 -5.25 -16.21
N ASP A 338 -23.20 -4.34 -16.84
CA ASP A 338 -21.80 -4.50 -17.24
C ASP A 338 -20.80 -4.00 -16.17
N LEU A 339 -21.26 -3.63 -14.96
CA LEU A 339 -20.36 -3.12 -13.92
C LEU A 339 -19.31 -4.18 -13.53
N GLU A 340 -18.04 -3.87 -13.80
CA GLU A 340 -16.94 -4.69 -13.33
C GLU A 340 -16.78 -4.52 -11.82
N ILE A 341 -16.99 -5.61 -11.08
CA ILE A 341 -17.02 -5.58 -9.62
C ILE A 341 -15.66 -5.13 -9.03
N TYR A 342 -14.52 -5.42 -9.64
CA TYR A 342 -13.24 -4.73 -9.37
C TYR A 342 -12.30 -4.85 -10.56
N LYS A 343 -11.70 -3.72 -10.98
CA LYS A 343 -10.49 -3.73 -11.81
C LYS A 343 -9.26 -3.96 -10.92
N LEU A 344 -9.15 -5.16 -10.34
CA LEU A 344 -7.81 -5.64 -9.99
C LEU A 344 -7.19 -6.07 -11.31
N THR A 345 -6.11 -5.42 -11.73
CA THR A 345 -5.32 -5.88 -12.87
C THR A 345 -5.11 -7.38 -12.73
N LYS A 346 -5.54 -8.14 -13.74
CA LYS A 346 -5.77 -9.60 -13.76
C LYS A 346 -4.51 -10.48 -13.57
N ASN A 347 -3.51 -10.03 -12.82
CA ASN A 347 -2.16 -10.58 -12.82
C ASN A 347 -1.67 -11.15 -11.48
N PHE A 348 -2.55 -11.70 -10.66
CA PHE A 348 -2.12 -12.47 -9.49
C PHE A 348 -2.90 -13.79 -9.37
N ALA A 349 -2.33 -14.84 -9.96
CA ALA A 349 -2.73 -16.21 -9.69
C ALA A 349 -2.34 -16.59 -8.26
N PHE A 350 -3.22 -17.38 -7.62
CA PHE A 350 -3.11 -17.91 -6.26
C PHE A 350 -1.87 -18.78 -6.02
#